data_AF-A0A970XK10-F1
#
_entry.id   AF-A0A970XK10-F1
#
_cell.length_a   1.000
_cell.length_b   1.000
_cell.length_c   1.000
_cell.angle_alpha   90.00
_cell.angle_beta   90.00
_cell.angle_gamma   90.00
#
_symmetry.space_group_name_H-M   'P 1'
#
loop_
_entity.id
_entity.type
_entity.pdbx_description
1 polymer ?
#
loop_
_entity_poly.entity_id
_entity_poly.type
_entity_poly.pdbx_seq_one_letter_code
_entity_poly.pdbx_strand_id
1 'polypeptide(L)'
;ILMIGDGMGAEHIEATKIYYGLDSLNMETLPYSGFVDTLAVLAGVPIVTDSAAAATAMATGHKTMTGMIGMGLDLSLPLDEVADNKIVFSNVVDIAISKGMKTGIVATKNLNDATPAAFSARGVMRYAGPEITNQQIASGIDVLMGAGYSEYYLPKIDAIRSAGYQVATTKNELLYATGNKLYAGFDSISPTSDVNLELLVTKALEILHNDNGFFAMFEGSKIDSGGHGNDIEYVVRETLSFDIAIGIAMNYVRLNPDTLLIVTADHETGGLNVPDGTTKAQLSNSMFSSGSHTTTDVPYFIWGPGANNIPENIQNTDIAEIIARAMGSTLP
;
A
#
# COMPACT_ATOMS: atom_id res chain seq x y z
N ILE A 1 -11.42 -0.66 0.95
CA ILE A 1 -10.13 -1.08 1.57
C ILE A 1 -9.22 -1.57 0.45
N LEU A 2 -8.05 -0.95 0.31
CA LEU A 2 -6.97 -1.41 -0.56
C LEU A 2 -5.84 -1.92 0.32
N MET A 3 -5.33 -3.12 0.05
CA MET A 3 -4.19 -3.70 0.74
C MET A 3 -3.08 -3.98 -0.26
N ILE A 4 -1.88 -3.46 0.00
CA ILE A 4 -0.72 -3.55 -0.90
C ILE A 4 0.40 -4.32 -0.19
N GLY A 5 0.80 -5.46 -0.73
CA GLY A 5 2.03 -6.14 -0.33
C GLY A 5 3.17 -5.63 -1.21
N ASP A 6 3.96 -4.68 -0.71
CA ASP A 6 5.09 -4.08 -1.47
C ASP A 6 6.06 -5.18 -1.90
N GLY A 7 6.27 -5.39 -3.20
CA GLY A 7 7.13 -6.45 -3.75
C GLY A 7 6.51 -7.87 -3.81
N MET A 8 5.23 -8.05 -3.48
CA MET A 8 4.57 -9.37 -3.34
C MET A 8 4.12 -9.97 -4.68
N GLY A 9 5.01 -10.69 -5.37
CA GLY A 9 4.66 -11.52 -6.53
C GLY A 9 4.01 -12.86 -6.15
N ALA A 10 3.51 -13.62 -7.14
CA ALA A 10 2.88 -14.93 -6.92
C ALA A 10 3.80 -15.95 -6.22
N GLU A 11 5.09 -15.92 -6.57
CA GLU A 11 6.11 -16.81 -6.01
C GLU A 11 6.39 -16.52 -4.51
N HIS A 12 6.14 -15.28 -4.05
CA HIS A 12 6.23 -14.92 -2.64
C HIS A 12 5.09 -15.57 -1.83
N ILE A 13 3.89 -15.63 -2.41
CA ILE A 13 2.72 -16.30 -1.81
C ILE A 13 2.98 -17.82 -1.76
N GLU A 14 3.46 -18.41 -2.85
CA GLU A 14 3.75 -19.85 -2.91
C GLU A 14 4.84 -20.25 -1.92
N ALA A 15 5.97 -19.52 -1.87
CA ALA A 15 7.02 -19.75 -0.89
C ALA A 15 6.48 -19.69 0.56
N THR A 16 5.55 -18.78 0.82
CA THR A 16 4.94 -18.62 2.16
C THR A 16 4.11 -19.84 2.55
N LYS A 17 3.26 -20.34 1.64
CA LYS A 17 2.50 -21.58 1.87
C LYS A 17 3.41 -22.76 2.15
N ILE A 18 4.43 -22.97 1.33
CA ILE A 18 5.40 -24.07 1.49
C ILE A 18 6.14 -23.94 2.82
N TYR A 19 6.61 -22.74 3.17
CA TYR A 19 7.39 -22.52 4.38
C TYR A 19 6.60 -22.78 5.66
N TYR A 20 5.32 -22.41 5.68
CA TYR A 20 4.45 -22.60 6.85
C TYR A 20 3.60 -23.87 6.81
N GLY A 21 3.62 -24.61 5.70
CA GLY A 21 2.82 -25.83 5.52
C GLY A 21 1.32 -25.54 5.45
N LEU A 22 0.94 -24.49 4.71
CA LEU A 22 -0.44 -24.03 4.56
C LEU A 22 -1.02 -24.48 3.22
N ASP A 23 -2.29 -24.88 3.21
CA ASP A 23 -3.01 -25.22 1.97
C ASP A 23 -3.35 -23.95 1.16
N SER A 24 -3.63 -22.84 1.85
CA SER A 24 -3.95 -21.54 1.27
C SER A 24 -3.66 -20.41 2.26
N LEU A 25 -3.39 -19.22 1.73
CA LEU A 25 -3.41 -17.96 2.45
C LEU A 25 -4.82 -17.35 2.43
N ASN A 26 -5.14 -16.46 3.38
CA ASN A 26 -6.45 -15.77 3.43
C ASN A 26 -6.75 -15.07 2.09
N MET A 27 -5.76 -14.40 1.50
CA MET A 27 -5.92 -13.68 0.24
C MET A 27 -6.39 -14.57 -0.92
N GLU A 28 -5.93 -15.82 -0.98
CA GLU A 28 -6.29 -16.78 -2.03
C GLU A 28 -7.74 -17.30 -1.90
N THR A 29 -8.40 -17.03 -0.77
CA THR A 29 -9.80 -17.42 -0.53
C THR A 29 -10.82 -16.35 -0.94
N LEU A 30 -10.36 -15.18 -1.41
CA LEU A 30 -11.26 -14.14 -1.91
C LEU A 30 -11.97 -14.60 -3.20
N PRO A 31 -13.22 -14.17 -3.45
CA PRO A 31 -14.05 -14.77 -4.49
C PRO A 31 -13.57 -14.58 -5.93
N TYR A 32 -12.78 -13.55 -6.19
CA TYR A 32 -12.28 -13.22 -7.53
C TYR A 32 -10.79 -12.86 -7.46
N SER A 33 -10.05 -13.19 -8.51
CA SER A 33 -8.64 -12.92 -8.65
C SER A 33 -8.24 -12.73 -10.12
N GLY A 34 -7.02 -12.25 -10.31
CA GLY A 34 -6.40 -12.04 -11.62
C GLY A 34 -5.00 -11.46 -11.45
N PHE A 35 -4.50 -10.79 -12.47
CA PHE A 35 -3.16 -10.21 -12.53
C PHE A 35 -3.19 -8.72 -12.89
N VAL A 36 -2.19 -8.00 -12.38
CA VAL A 36 -2.00 -6.57 -12.55
C VAL A 36 -0.67 -6.33 -13.27
N ASP A 37 -0.74 -5.65 -14.41
CA ASP A 37 0.44 -5.05 -15.05
C ASP A 37 0.87 -3.81 -14.27
N THR A 38 2.10 -3.88 -13.76
CA THR A 38 2.66 -2.90 -12.83
C THR A 38 3.56 -1.87 -13.49
N LEU A 39 3.83 -1.97 -14.80
CA LEU A 39 4.84 -1.17 -15.48
C LEU A 39 4.63 0.33 -15.29
N ALA A 40 5.72 1.05 -15.04
CA ALA A 40 5.75 2.52 -15.09
C ALA A 40 5.96 2.98 -16.54
N VAL A 41 5.86 4.29 -16.78
CA VAL A 41 6.03 4.86 -18.12
C VAL A 41 6.96 6.05 -18.09
N LEU A 42 7.97 6.04 -18.96
CA LEU A 42 8.85 7.18 -19.23
C LEU A 42 8.82 7.49 -20.73
N ALA A 43 8.37 8.71 -21.09
CA ALA A 43 8.27 9.15 -22.48
C ALA A 43 7.50 8.18 -23.40
N GLY A 44 6.41 7.59 -22.88
CA GLY A 44 5.60 6.61 -23.59
C GLY A 44 6.20 5.20 -23.68
N VAL A 45 7.38 4.98 -23.09
CA VAL A 45 8.04 3.68 -23.04
C VAL A 45 7.75 3.00 -21.70
N PRO A 46 7.20 1.78 -21.70
CA PRO A 46 7.04 0.99 -20.47
C PRO A 46 8.40 0.65 -19.86
N ILE A 47 8.50 0.80 -18.54
CA ILE A 47 9.70 0.50 -17.76
C ILE A 47 9.33 -0.25 -16.48
N VAL A 48 10.30 -0.97 -15.91
CA VAL A 48 10.15 -1.56 -14.57
C VAL A 48 9.79 -0.43 -13.59
N THR A 49 8.71 -0.63 -12.84
CA THR A 49 8.21 0.37 -11.89
C THR A 49 9.05 0.39 -10.61
N ASP A 50 8.92 1.48 -9.85
CA ASP A 50 9.18 1.49 -8.41
C ASP A 50 7.85 1.68 -7.66
N SER A 51 7.88 1.53 -6.34
CA SER A 51 6.70 1.71 -5.48
C SER A 51 6.03 3.07 -5.67
N ALA A 52 6.81 4.13 -5.95
CA ALA A 52 6.26 5.48 -6.14
C ALA A 52 5.37 5.58 -7.38
N ALA A 53 5.86 5.11 -8.53
CA ALA A 53 5.09 5.13 -9.77
C ALA A 53 3.89 4.18 -9.72
N ALA A 54 4.08 2.98 -9.17
CA ALA A 54 3.01 1.99 -9.05
C ALA A 54 1.89 2.44 -8.10
N ALA A 55 2.25 2.94 -6.91
CA ALA A 55 1.28 3.48 -5.97
C ALA A 55 0.60 4.75 -6.51
N THR A 56 1.32 5.59 -7.26
CA THR A 56 0.71 6.73 -7.96
C THR A 56 -0.32 6.28 -8.97
N ALA A 57 -0.03 5.25 -9.77
CA ALA A 57 -0.99 4.68 -10.71
C ALA A 57 -2.23 4.13 -9.98
N MET A 58 -2.05 3.35 -8.91
CA MET A 58 -3.16 2.82 -8.10
C MET A 58 -3.96 3.89 -7.36
N ALA A 59 -3.34 5.02 -7.03
CA ALA A 59 -4.00 6.12 -6.33
C ALA A 59 -4.75 7.07 -7.28
N THR A 60 -4.30 7.20 -8.53
CA THR A 60 -4.71 8.30 -9.43
C THR A 60 -5.26 7.86 -10.77
N GLY A 61 -5.06 6.59 -11.16
CA GLY A 61 -5.42 6.08 -12.49
C GLY A 61 -4.47 6.53 -13.60
N HIS A 62 -3.33 7.14 -13.27
CA HIS A 62 -2.38 7.65 -14.24
C HIS A 62 -1.02 6.96 -14.09
N LYS A 63 -0.50 6.41 -15.20
CA LYS A 63 0.90 5.97 -15.27
C LYS A 63 1.82 7.18 -15.15
N THR A 64 2.94 6.99 -14.46
CA THR A 64 3.99 8.00 -14.30
C THR A 64 5.36 7.35 -14.34
N MET A 65 6.43 8.14 -14.34
CA MET A 65 7.79 7.64 -14.27
C MET A 65 8.20 7.33 -12.83
N THR A 66 9.26 6.54 -12.67
CA THR A 66 9.74 6.11 -11.35
C THR A 66 10.08 7.29 -10.44
N GLY A 67 9.81 7.12 -9.15
CA GLY A 67 10.07 8.12 -8.11
C GLY A 67 9.00 9.21 -7.92
N MET A 68 8.02 9.34 -8.82
CA MET A 68 6.97 10.36 -8.74
C MET A 68 5.91 9.99 -7.69
N ILE A 69 5.45 10.97 -6.91
CA ILE A 69 4.47 10.80 -5.83
C ILE A 69 3.20 11.58 -6.18
N GLY A 70 2.13 10.88 -6.54
CA GLY A 70 0.80 11.47 -6.81
C GLY A 70 0.78 12.46 -7.98
N MET A 71 1.81 12.47 -8.82
CA MET A 71 1.97 13.39 -9.94
C MET A 71 2.70 12.74 -11.11
N GLY A 72 2.73 13.44 -12.24
CA GLY A 72 3.51 13.08 -13.42
C GLY A 72 4.20 14.29 -14.02
N LEU A 73 4.82 14.06 -15.18
CA LEU A 73 5.44 15.12 -15.97
C LEU A 73 4.76 15.26 -17.34
N ASP A 74 4.56 16.49 -17.77
CA ASP A 74 4.32 16.85 -19.16
C ASP A 74 5.65 16.75 -19.92
N LEU A 75 5.84 15.62 -20.59
CA LEU A 75 7.04 15.35 -21.39
C LEU A 75 7.02 16.02 -22.76
N SER A 76 6.00 16.84 -23.07
CA SER A 76 6.03 17.72 -24.24
C SER A 76 6.90 18.96 -24.01
N LEU A 77 7.22 19.28 -22.74
CA LEU A 77 8.10 20.37 -22.33
C LEU A 77 9.53 19.88 -22.07
N PRO A 78 10.56 20.75 -22.21
CA PRO A 78 11.95 20.40 -21.92
C PRO A 78 12.18 19.97 -20.47
N LEU A 79 12.93 18.89 -20.24
CA LEU A 79 13.17 18.36 -18.89
C LEU A 79 13.93 19.32 -17.96
N ASP A 80 14.67 20.29 -18.48
CA ASP A 80 15.33 21.34 -17.70
C ASP A 80 14.35 22.39 -17.16
N GLU A 81 13.09 22.36 -17.59
CA GLU A 81 11.97 23.19 -17.10
C GLU A 81 11.08 22.42 -16.10
N VAL A 82 11.67 21.53 -15.28
CA VAL A 82 10.96 20.64 -14.32
C VAL A 82 9.86 21.31 -13.51
N ALA A 83 10.00 22.61 -13.19
CA ALA A 83 8.99 23.35 -12.44
C ALA A 83 7.63 23.43 -13.17
N ASP A 84 7.67 23.66 -14.48
CA ASP A 84 6.50 23.87 -15.33
C ASP A 84 5.99 22.54 -15.93
N ASN A 85 6.79 21.48 -15.89
CA ASN A 85 6.43 20.17 -16.40
C ASN A 85 5.52 19.36 -15.47
N LYS A 86 5.11 19.84 -14.29
CA LYS A 86 4.43 18.97 -13.31
C LYS A 86 2.93 18.86 -13.60
N ILE A 87 2.42 17.63 -13.61
CA ILE A 87 0.98 17.35 -13.66
C ILE A 87 0.56 16.77 -12.32
N VAL A 88 -0.20 17.53 -11.53
CA VAL A 88 -0.76 17.04 -10.26
C VAL A 88 -2.03 16.26 -10.55
N PHE A 89 -2.07 15.00 -10.12
CA PHE A 89 -3.25 14.17 -10.28
C PHE A 89 -4.15 14.26 -9.03
N SER A 90 -5.46 14.23 -9.25
CA SER A 90 -6.41 13.90 -8.18
C SER A 90 -6.27 12.42 -7.84
N ASN A 91 -6.35 12.09 -6.56
CA ASN A 91 -6.28 10.71 -6.10
C ASN A 91 -7.59 10.26 -5.47
N VAL A 92 -7.71 8.95 -5.23
CA VAL A 92 -8.90 8.33 -4.61
C VAL A 92 -9.15 8.82 -3.17
N VAL A 93 -8.13 9.33 -2.48
CA VAL A 93 -8.28 9.93 -1.14
C VAL A 93 -8.99 11.29 -1.24
N ASP A 94 -8.65 12.11 -2.24
CA ASP A 94 -9.34 13.38 -2.52
C ASP A 94 -10.84 13.14 -2.79
N ILE A 95 -11.16 12.08 -3.55
CA ILE A 95 -12.54 11.68 -3.82
C ILE A 95 -13.26 11.30 -2.53
N ALA A 96 -12.65 10.46 -1.69
CA ALA A 96 -13.23 10.05 -0.41
C ALA A 96 -13.48 11.26 0.51
N ILE A 97 -12.51 12.18 0.64
CA ILE A 97 -12.64 13.41 1.41
C ILE A 97 -13.77 14.30 0.86
N SER A 98 -13.85 14.47 -0.47
CA SER A 98 -14.89 15.29 -1.10
C SER A 98 -16.31 14.76 -0.85
N LYS A 99 -16.42 13.46 -0.58
CA LYS A 99 -17.67 12.78 -0.24
C LYS A 99 -17.98 12.75 1.26
N GLY A 100 -17.12 13.35 2.09
CA GLY A 100 -17.26 13.31 3.55
C GLY A 100 -17.02 11.93 4.16
N MET A 101 -16.36 11.03 3.42
CA MET A 101 -15.93 9.73 3.92
C MET A 101 -14.68 9.91 4.78
N LYS A 102 -14.48 9.02 5.76
CA LYS A 102 -13.20 8.98 6.48
C LYS A 102 -12.09 8.41 5.60
N THR A 103 -10.85 8.74 5.90
CA THR A 103 -9.69 8.21 5.16
C THR A 103 -8.56 7.74 6.07
N GLY A 104 -7.91 6.63 5.70
CA GLY A 104 -6.79 6.09 6.47
C GLY A 104 -5.67 5.51 5.62
N ILE A 105 -4.42 5.80 5.98
CA ILE A 105 -3.20 5.33 5.32
C ILE A 105 -2.31 4.69 6.40
N VAL A 106 -2.00 3.40 6.22
CA VAL A 106 -1.21 2.60 7.17
C VAL A 106 -0.11 1.87 6.43
N ALA A 107 1.10 1.90 6.99
CA ALA A 107 2.26 1.20 6.43
C ALA A 107 3.16 0.64 7.53
N THR A 108 3.94 -0.41 7.24
CA THR A 108 4.93 -0.96 8.18
C THR A 108 6.31 -0.31 8.05
N LYS A 109 6.58 0.37 6.93
CA LYS A 109 7.70 1.32 6.76
C LYS A 109 7.28 2.74 7.14
N ASN A 110 8.14 3.72 6.86
CA ASN A 110 7.87 5.12 7.13
C ASN A 110 6.63 5.58 6.35
N LEU A 111 5.74 6.37 6.97
CA LEU A 111 4.56 6.91 6.28
C LEU A 111 4.93 7.82 5.12
N ASN A 112 6.09 8.47 5.16
CA ASN A 112 6.56 9.31 4.07
C ASN A 112 7.34 8.53 2.99
N ASP A 113 7.40 7.20 3.08
CA ASP A 113 7.88 6.35 2.00
C ASP A 113 6.86 6.31 0.85
N ALA A 114 7.28 5.79 -0.29
CA ALA A 114 6.62 6.04 -1.56
C ALA A 114 5.15 5.60 -1.63
N THR A 115 4.84 4.37 -1.22
CA THR A 115 3.48 3.83 -1.31
C THR A 115 2.48 4.66 -0.51
N PRO A 116 2.64 4.86 0.82
CA PRO A 116 1.74 5.73 1.58
C PRO A 116 1.77 7.18 1.10
N ALA A 117 2.92 7.70 0.66
CA ALA A 117 3.04 9.06 0.15
C ALA A 117 2.21 9.28 -1.14
N ALA A 118 2.13 8.32 -2.06
CA ALA A 118 1.34 8.47 -3.29
C ALA A 118 -0.16 8.69 -3.04
N PHE A 119 -0.67 8.17 -1.91
CA PHE A 119 -2.05 8.39 -1.48
C PHE A 119 -2.23 9.65 -0.61
N SER A 120 -1.16 10.24 -0.07
CA SER A 120 -1.26 11.27 0.98
C SER A 120 -0.49 12.57 0.72
N ALA A 121 0.28 12.62 -0.36
CA ALA A 121 1.11 13.77 -0.73
C ALA A 121 1.28 13.87 -2.26
N ARG A 122 1.96 14.93 -2.69
CA ARG A 122 2.35 15.21 -4.06
C ARG A 122 3.82 15.62 -4.08
N GLY A 123 4.67 14.92 -4.85
CA GLY A 123 6.10 15.21 -4.94
C GLY A 123 6.74 14.72 -6.24
N VAL A 124 7.71 15.49 -6.75
CA VAL A 124 8.47 15.16 -7.97
C VAL A 124 9.38 13.95 -7.75
N MET A 125 9.82 13.73 -6.51
CA MET A 125 10.69 12.63 -6.13
C MET A 125 10.30 12.11 -4.74
N ARG A 126 10.31 10.79 -4.59
CA ARG A 126 10.01 10.07 -3.34
C ARG A 126 10.92 10.42 -2.15
N TYR A 127 12.06 11.07 -2.39
CA TYR A 127 13.06 11.40 -1.37
C TYR A 127 12.79 12.71 -0.61
N ALA A 128 11.70 13.41 -0.91
CA ALA A 128 11.29 14.65 -0.23
C ALA A 128 10.56 14.37 1.10
N GLY A 129 11.18 13.56 1.98
CA GLY A 129 10.57 13.06 3.21
C GLY A 129 9.96 14.14 4.11
N PRO A 130 10.69 15.23 4.45
CA PRO A 130 10.15 16.32 5.25
C PRO A 130 8.95 17.04 4.61
N GLU A 131 8.97 17.28 3.31
CA GLU A 131 7.88 17.91 2.55
C GLU A 131 6.66 17.00 2.49
N ILE A 132 6.85 15.70 2.24
CA ILE A 132 5.79 14.68 2.26
C ILE A 132 5.14 14.65 3.65
N THR A 133 5.91 14.62 4.73
CA THR A 133 5.36 14.64 6.09
C THR A 133 4.56 15.91 6.37
N ASN A 134 4.99 17.08 5.86
CA ASN A 134 4.20 18.31 6.00
C ASN A 134 2.84 18.21 5.27
N GLN A 135 2.83 17.65 4.07
CA GLN A 135 1.60 17.43 3.30
C GLN A 135 0.68 16.44 4.01
N GLN A 136 1.22 15.35 4.57
CA GLN A 136 0.45 14.38 5.35
C GLN A 136 -0.25 15.01 6.55
N ILE A 137 0.45 15.85 7.31
CA ILE A 137 -0.13 16.59 8.44
C ILE A 137 -1.28 17.51 7.97
N ALA A 138 -1.13 18.14 6.81
CA ALA A 138 -2.11 19.07 6.23
C ALA A 138 -3.20 18.39 5.37
N SER A 139 -3.11 17.08 5.13
CA SER A 139 -3.90 16.35 4.11
C SER A 139 -5.39 16.25 4.41
N GLY A 140 -5.78 16.40 5.68
CA GLY A 140 -7.14 16.12 6.12
C GLY A 140 -7.45 14.64 6.34
N ILE A 141 -6.47 13.73 6.13
CA ILE A 141 -6.64 12.29 6.37
C ILE A 141 -6.93 12.01 7.84
N ASP A 142 -7.86 11.12 8.15
CA ASP A 142 -8.26 10.86 9.54
C ASP A 142 -7.27 9.97 10.28
N VAL A 143 -6.77 8.91 9.63
CA VAL A 143 -5.86 7.93 10.25
C VAL A 143 -4.56 7.83 9.46
N LEU A 144 -3.44 8.16 10.09
CA LEU A 144 -2.08 8.01 9.55
C LEU A 144 -1.27 7.16 10.51
N MET A 145 -0.82 5.96 10.12
CA MET A 145 -0.04 5.08 11.01
C MET A 145 1.15 4.41 10.32
N GLY A 146 2.35 4.54 10.88
CA GLY A 146 3.51 3.83 10.35
C GLY A 146 4.80 4.05 11.12
N ALA A 147 5.92 3.60 10.54
CA ALA A 147 7.24 3.69 11.15
C ALA A 147 7.86 5.08 10.95
N GLY A 148 9.10 5.31 11.40
CA GLY A 148 9.82 6.57 11.18
C GLY A 148 9.57 7.66 12.23
N TYR A 149 9.10 7.27 13.42
CA TYR A 149 8.75 8.21 14.49
C TYR A 149 9.88 9.17 14.88
N SER A 150 11.02 8.64 15.31
CA SER A 150 12.12 9.48 15.82
C SER A 150 12.67 10.43 14.76
N GLU A 151 12.70 10.00 13.50
CA GLU A 151 13.30 10.76 12.40
C GLU A 151 12.36 11.82 11.83
N TYR A 152 11.08 11.48 11.57
CA TYR A 152 10.19 12.33 10.79
C TYR A 152 9.03 12.94 11.59
N TYR A 153 8.55 12.27 12.65
CA TYR A 153 7.33 12.71 13.36
C TYR A 153 7.62 13.40 14.68
N LEU A 154 8.60 12.92 15.46
CA LEU A 154 9.00 13.54 16.70
C LEU A 154 9.36 15.03 16.52
N PRO A 155 10.12 15.43 15.47
CA PRO A 155 10.39 16.85 15.22
C PRO A 155 9.15 17.69 14.84
N LYS A 156 8.04 17.05 14.48
CA LYS A 156 6.79 17.70 14.01
C LYS A 156 5.59 17.44 14.92
N ILE A 157 5.82 16.92 16.13
CA ILE A 157 4.75 16.44 17.02
C ILE A 157 3.75 17.55 17.39
N ASP A 158 4.22 18.78 17.54
CA ASP A 158 3.37 19.93 17.83
C ASP A 158 2.55 20.36 16.62
N ALA A 159 3.09 20.24 15.41
CA ALA A 159 2.35 20.49 14.18
C ALA A 159 1.26 19.41 13.97
N ILE A 160 1.58 18.14 14.24
CA ILE A 160 0.63 17.03 14.20
C ILE A 160 -0.55 17.28 15.17
N ARG A 161 -0.26 17.64 16.43
CA ARG A 161 -1.30 17.97 17.41
C ARG A 161 -2.11 19.20 17.00
N SER A 162 -1.43 20.23 16.48
CA SER A 162 -2.09 21.46 16.01
C SER A 162 -3.01 21.22 14.81
N ALA A 163 -2.73 20.20 14.00
CA ALA A 163 -3.60 19.73 12.92
C ALA A 163 -4.78 18.84 13.41
N GLY A 164 -4.95 18.72 14.74
CA GLY A 164 -6.09 18.07 15.39
C GLY A 164 -5.95 16.56 15.57
N TYR A 165 -4.77 15.97 15.36
CA TYR A 165 -4.56 14.54 15.56
C TYR A 165 -4.36 14.22 17.04
N GLN A 166 -5.03 13.15 17.50
CA GLN A 166 -4.50 12.39 18.61
C GLN A 166 -3.19 11.72 18.16
N VAL A 167 -2.16 11.79 18.99
CA VAL A 167 -0.86 11.18 18.71
C VAL A 167 -0.72 9.90 19.52
N ALA A 168 -0.26 8.82 18.88
CA ALA A 168 0.12 7.58 19.53
C ALA A 168 1.54 7.16 19.11
N THR A 169 2.37 6.80 20.08
CA THR A 169 3.79 6.44 19.87
C THR A 169 4.18 5.13 20.54
N THR A 170 3.26 4.58 21.34
CA THR A 170 3.40 3.28 22.00
C THR A 170 2.17 2.42 21.73
N LYS A 171 2.32 1.11 21.89
CA LYS A 171 1.20 0.15 21.80
C LYS A 171 0.02 0.53 22.69
N ASN A 172 0.29 0.95 23.93
CA ASN A 172 -0.76 1.32 24.87
C ASN A 172 -1.49 2.59 24.40
N GLU A 173 -0.77 3.62 23.97
CA GLU A 173 -1.38 4.83 23.42
C GLU A 173 -2.25 4.52 22.19
N LEU A 174 -1.78 3.61 21.33
CA LEU A 174 -2.54 3.15 20.17
C LEU A 174 -3.83 2.43 20.58
N LEU A 175 -3.76 1.50 21.53
CA LEU A 175 -4.93 0.75 22.01
C LEU A 175 -5.99 1.65 22.64
N TYR A 176 -5.58 2.68 23.39
CA TYR A 176 -6.47 3.65 24.03
C TYR A 176 -6.83 4.85 23.13
N ALA A 177 -6.36 4.89 21.88
CA ALA A 177 -6.77 5.92 20.95
C ALA A 177 -8.26 5.78 20.60
N THR A 178 -9.01 6.87 20.81
CA THR A 178 -10.46 6.98 20.56
C THR A 178 -10.82 8.26 19.80
N GLY A 179 -9.82 9.06 19.42
CA GLY A 179 -10.02 10.29 18.68
C GLY A 179 -10.54 10.07 17.26
N ASN A 180 -11.22 11.08 16.72
CA ASN A 180 -11.70 11.07 15.34
C ASN A 180 -10.56 11.15 14.31
N LYS A 181 -9.41 11.71 14.70
CA LYS A 181 -8.18 11.74 13.91
C LYS A 181 -7.02 11.15 14.73
N LEU A 182 -6.27 10.23 14.14
CA LEU A 182 -5.13 9.56 14.76
C LEU A 182 -3.90 9.65 13.87
N TYR A 183 -2.79 10.11 14.43
CA TYR A 183 -1.46 10.00 13.86
C TYR A 183 -0.62 9.09 14.78
N ALA A 184 -0.35 7.87 14.35
CA ALA A 184 0.46 6.93 15.10
C ALA A 184 1.83 6.72 14.44
N GLY A 185 2.89 6.89 15.23
CA GLY A 185 4.26 6.78 14.76
C GLY A 185 5.07 5.86 15.63
N PHE A 186 5.76 4.89 15.04
CA PHE A 186 6.63 3.97 15.77
C PHE A 186 8.04 3.97 15.17
N ASP A 187 9.06 3.55 15.91
CA ASP A 187 10.41 3.41 15.34
C ASP A 187 10.56 2.11 14.55
N SER A 188 9.83 1.07 14.93
CA SER A 188 9.80 -0.20 14.22
C SER A 188 8.41 -0.82 14.31
N ILE A 189 7.95 -1.32 13.16
CA ILE A 189 6.77 -2.16 13.01
C ILE A 189 7.23 -3.43 12.31
N SER A 190 7.09 -4.57 12.95
CA SER A 190 7.44 -5.87 12.35
C SER A 190 6.51 -6.97 12.84
N PRO A 191 6.42 -8.09 12.10
CA PRO A 191 5.61 -9.24 12.50
C PRO A 191 5.92 -9.79 13.90
N THR A 192 7.16 -9.60 14.38
CA THR A 192 7.64 -10.09 15.68
C THR A 192 7.60 -9.06 16.79
N SER A 193 7.23 -7.81 16.49
CA SER A 193 7.19 -6.72 17.45
C SER A 193 5.82 -6.57 18.11
N ASP A 194 5.77 -5.76 19.17
CA ASP A 194 4.55 -5.47 19.91
C ASP A 194 3.50 -4.69 19.10
N VAL A 195 3.96 -3.95 18.10
CA VAL A 195 3.14 -3.18 17.15
C VAL A 195 3.41 -3.72 15.75
N ASN A 196 2.46 -4.49 15.23
CA ASN A 196 2.54 -5.15 13.94
C ASN A 196 1.39 -4.68 13.03
N LEU A 197 1.40 -5.09 11.76
CA LEU A 197 0.41 -4.63 10.78
C LEU A 197 -1.02 -5.02 11.20
N GLU A 198 -1.19 -6.20 11.78
CA GLU A 198 -2.46 -6.72 12.26
C GLU A 198 -3.09 -5.78 13.29
N LEU A 199 -2.31 -5.31 14.26
CA LEU A 199 -2.75 -4.34 15.25
C LEU A 199 -3.11 -3.00 14.61
N LEU A 200 -2.29 -2.51 13.67
CA LEU A 200 -2.54 -1.25 13.00
C LEU A 200 -3.82 -1.31 12.16
N VAL A 201 -4.03 -2.37 11.37
CA VAL A 201 -5.25 -2.57 10.58
C VAL A 201 -6.48 -2.66 11.49
N THR A 202 -6.39 -3.41 12.59
CA THR A 202 -7.49 -3.51 13.57
C THR A 202 -7.89 -2.13 14.10
N LYS A 203 -6.91 -1.33 14.56
CA LYS A 203 -7.17 0.00 15.12
C LYS A 203 -7.63 0.99 14.05
N ALA A 204 -7.11 0.91 12.83
CA ALA A 204 -7.56 1.75 11.72
C ALA A 204 -9.05 1.50 11.43
N LEU A 205 -9.46 0.24 11.28
CA LEU A 205 -10.85 -0.12 10.99
C LEU A 205 -11.80 0.29 12.12
N GLU A 206 -11.36 0.21 13.38
CA GLU A 206 -12.12 0.71 14.53
C GLU A 206 -12.40 2.22 14.43
N ILE A 207 -11.38 3.03 14.14
CA ILE A 207 -11.51 4.49 14.08
C ILE A 207 -12.23 4.96 12.81
N LEU A 208 -12.00 4.26 11.69
CA LEU A 208 -12.57 4.62 10.39
C LEU A 208 -14.04 4.20 10.24
N HIS A 209 -14.52 3.21 10.98
CA HIS A 209 -15.92 2.78 10.89
C HIS A 209 -16.88 3.93 11.24
N ASN A 210 -17.81 4.20 10.32
CA ASN A 210 -18.84 5.24 10.44
C ASN A 210 -19.89 5.10 9.33
N ASP A 211 -21.00 5.84 9.45
CA ASP A 211 -22.15 5.76 8.53
C ASP A 211 -21.89 6.33 7.12
N ASN A 212 -20.92 7.26 6.97
CA ASN A 212 -20.55 7.82 5.66
C ASN A 212 -19.54 6.95 4.91
N GLY A 213 -19.09 5.84 5.51
CA GLY A 213 -18.05 4.98 4.94
C GLY A 213 -16.65 5.57 5.01
N PHE A 214 -15.68 4.85 4.44
CA PHE A 214 -14.28 5.26 4.45
C PHE A 214 -13.49 4.69 3.26
N PHE A 215 -12.39 5.34 2.93
CA PHE A 215 -11.30 4.76 2.15
C PHE A 215 -10.14 4.41 3.08
N ALA A 216 -9.49 3.26 2.85
CA ALA A 216 -8.28 2.91 3.56
C ALA A 216 -7.28 2.21 2.64
N MET A 217 -6.01 2.58 2.76
CA MET A 217 -4.86 1.90 2.15
C MET A 217 -3.99 1.33 3.28
N PHE A 218 -3.76 0.02 3.25
CA PHE A 218 -2.92 -0.70 4.21
C PHE A 218 -1.77 -1.39 3.48
N GLU A 219 -0.54 -1.16 3.92
CA GLU A 219 0.65 -1.67 3.25
C GLU A 219 1.46 -2.63 4.13
N GLY A 220 1.73 -3.82 3.61
CA GLY A 220 2.79 -4.71 4.07
C GLY A 220 4.11 -4.36 3.40
N SER A 221 4.78 -3.29 3.87
CA SER A 221 5.85 -2.59 3.14
C SER A 221 7.20 -3.32 3.04
N LYS A 222 7.37 -4.47 3.70
CA LYS A 222 8.70 -5.09 3.96
C LYS A 222 8.91 -6.42 3.27
N ILE A 223 7.92 -6.92 2.52
CA ILE A 223 8.10 -8.08 1.62
C ILE A 223 9.17 -7.72 0.58
N ASP A 224 9.06 -6.53 -0.01
CA ASP A 224 10.05 -5.91 -0.90
C ASP A 224 11.46 -5.84 -0.30
N SER A 225 11.59 -5.40 0.95
CA SER A 225 12.90 -5.39 1.63
C SER A 225 13.52 -6.79 1.71
N GLY A 226 12.70 -7.82 1.95
CA GLY A 226 13.13 -9.21 1.92
C GLY A 226 13.55 -9.66 0.51
N GLY A 227 12.76 -9.29 -0.51
CA GLY A 227 13.07 -9.57 -1.91
C GLY A 227 14.37 -8.92 -2.38
N HIS A 228 14.61 -7.65 -2.05
CA HIS A 228 15.87 -6.95 -2.32
C HIS A 228 17.07 -7.58 -1.59
N GLY A 229 16.85 -8.06 -0.37
CA GLY A 229 17.86 -8.75 0.43
C GLY A 229 18.09 -10.20 0.04
N ASN A 230 17.30 -10.73 -0.91
CA ASN A 230 17.22 -12.15 -1.25
C ASN A 230 17.07 -13.03 -0.01
N ASP A 231 16.24 -12.61 0.95
CA ASP A 231 16.04 -13.28 2.24
C ASP A 231 14.68 -13.96 2.26
N ILE A 232 14.67 -15.26 1.95
CA ILE A 232 13.41 -16.03 1.83
C ILE A 232 12.66 -16.11 3.16
N GLU A 233 13.38 -16.21 4.29
CA GLU A 233 12.76 -16.26 5.61
C GLU A 233 12.13 -14.92 5.98
N TYR A 234 12.74 -13.82 5.55
CA TYR A 234 12.17 -12.51 5.76
C TYR A 234 10.92 -12.28 4.90
N VAL A 235 11.00 -12.62 3.60
CA VAL A 235 9.87 -12.57 2.67
C VAL A 235 8.66 -13.32 3.22
N VAL A 236 8.80 -14.62 3.53
CA VAL A 236 7.64 -15.43 3.94
C VAL A 236 7.04 -14.96 5.26
N ARG A 237 7.86 -14.42 6.18
CA ARG A 237 7.40 -13.88 7.45
C ARG A 237 6.58 -12.60 7.28
N GLU A 238 7.05 -11.68 6.43
CA GLU A 238 6.32 -10.44 6.13
C GLU A 238 5.04 -10.73 5.32
N THR A 239 5.09 -11.65 4.34
CA THR A 239 3.92 -12.09 3.58
C THR A 239 2.86 -12.73 4.47
N LEU A 240 3.26 -13.58 5.42
CA LEU A 240 2.32 -14.17 6.38
C LEU A 240 1.65 -13.09 7.27
N SER A 241 2.41 -12.10 7.75
CA SER A 241 1.84 -11.01 8.56
C SER A 241 0.85 -10.16 7.75
N PHE A 242 1.19 -9.87 6.50
CA PHE A 242 0.28 -9.21 5.56
C PHE A 242 -1.00 -10.03 5.33
N ASP A 243 -0.88 -11.35 5.16
CA ASP A 243 -2.03 -12.23 5.01
C ASP A 243 -2.94 -12.32 6.25
N ILE A 244 -2.36 -12.30 7.46
CA ILE A 244 -3.16 -12.24 8.69
C ILE A 244 -3.93 -10.91 8.78
N ALA A 245 -3.29 -9.80 8.39
CA ALA A 245 -3.96 -8.50 8.29
C ALA A 245 -5.09 -8.50 7.24
N ILE A 246 -4.92 -9.21 6.13
CA ILE A 246 -5.99 -9.43 5.14
C ILE A 246 -7.15 -10.20 5.76
N GLY A 247 -6.89 -11.23 6.57
CA GLY A 247 -7.92 -11.94 7.33
C GLY A 247 -8.76 -11.02 8.23
N ILE A 248 -8.15 -9.99 8.83
CA ILE A 248 -8.85 -8.96 9.62
C ILE A 248 -9.76 -8.11 8.71
N ALA A 249 -9.26 -7.65 7.57
CA ALA A 249 -10.06 -6.90 6.60
C ALA A 249 -11.21 -7.73 6.01
N MET A 250 -10.98 -9.02 5.74
CA MET A 250 -12.01 -9.96 5.32
C MET A 250 -13.11 -10.11 6.37
N ASN A 251 -12.74 -10.19 7.66
CA ASN A 251 -13.72 -10.21 8.74
C ASN A 251 -14.56 -8.93 8.78
N TYR A 252 -13.93 -7.78 8.51
CA TYR A 252 -14.65 -6.51 8.39
C TYR A 252 -15.65 -6.53 7.23
N VAL A 253 -15.23 -6.95 6.03
CA VAL A 253 -16.11 -7.04 4.83
C VAL A 253 -17.28 -7.99 5.07
N ARG A 254 -17.06 -9.12 5.74
CA ARG A 254 -18.14 -10.06 6.08
C ARG A 254 -19.21 -9.45 7.00
N LEU A 255 -18.80 -8.54 7.88
CA LEU A 255 -19.71 -7.83 8.79
C LEU A 255 -20.30 -6.56 8.16
N ASN A 256 -19.67 -6.02 7.11
CA ASN A 256 -20.03 -4.80 6.41
C ASN A 256 -20.03 -5.08 4.89
N PRO A 257 -21.06 -5.75 4.35
CA PRO A 257 -21.07 -6.28 2.97
C PRO A 257 -21.11 -5.19 1.88
N ASP A 258 -21.28 -3.93 2.27
CA ASP A 258 -21.12 -2.73 1.43
C ASP A 258 -19.64 -2.32 1.24
N THR A 259 -18.70 -3.04 1.85
CA THR A 259 -17.26 -2.77 1.75
C THR A 259 -16.62 -3.53 0.59
N LEU A 260 -15.89 -2.80 -0.27
CA LEU A 260 -14.97 -3.40 -1.24
C LEU A 260 -13.58 -3.59 -0.62
N LEU A 261 -13.03 -4.80 -0.73
CA LEU A 261 -11.65 -5.16 -0.40
C LEU A 261 -10.90 -5.56 -1.67
N ILE A 262 -9.77 -4.90 -1.90
CA ILE A 262 -8.81 -5.22 -2.97
C ILE A 262 -7.48 -5.53 -2.29
N VAL A 263 -6.86 -6.65 -2.65
CA VAL A 263 -5.50 -7.04 -2.25
C VAL A 263 -4.66 -7.16 -3.51
N THR A 264 -3.50 -6.51 -3.55
CA THR A 264 -2.55 -6.66 -4.66
C THR A 264 -1.14 -6.26 -4.21
N ALA A 265 -0.22 -6.09 -5.16
CA ALA A 265 1.12 -5.56 -4.96
C ALA A 265 1.37 -4.40 -5.92
N ASP A 266 2.43 -3.66 -5.67
CA ASP A 266 2.93 -2.60 -6.53
C ASP A 266 3.91 -3.12 -7.61
N HIS A 267 4.67 -4.17 -7.30
CA HIS A 267 5.55 -4.93 -8.19
C HIS A 267 5.95 -6.28 -7.55
N GLU A 268 6.70 -7.10 -8.30
CA GLU A 268 7.46 -8.23 -7.74
C GLU A 268 8.91 -7.80 -7.48
N THR A 269 9.51 -8.29 -6.39
CA THR A 269 10.91 -7.97 -6.04
C THR A 269 11.78 -9.22 -5.87
N GLY A 270 12.95 -9.22 -6.51
CA GLY A 270 13.99 -10.25 -6.34
C GLY A 270 13.95 -11.36 -7.39
N GLY A 271 12.91 -11.41 -8.23
CA GLY A 271 12.76 -12.44 -9.24
C GLY A 271 12.78 -13.83 -8.60
N LEU A 272 12.02 -13.99 -7.53
CA LEU A 272 11.89 -15.25 -6.79
C LEU A 272 11.26 -16.29 -7.71
N ASN A 273 11.86 -17.47 -7.80
CA ASN A 273 11.30 -18.59 -8.55
C ASN A 273 11.27 -19.85 -7.66
N VAL A 274 10.07 -20.38 -7.40
CA VAL A 274 9.84 -21.58 -6.60
C VAL A 274 9.42 -22.72 -7.52
N PRO A 275 10.32 -23.66 -7.88
CA PRO A 275 9.97 -24.77 -8.75
C PRO A 275 8.87 -25.68 -8.18
N ASP A 276 8.08 -26.27 -9.05
CA ASP A 276 7.06 -27.26 -8.67
C ASP A 276 7.66 -28.42 -7.84
N GLY A 277 6.92 -28.85 -6.82
CA GLY A 277 7.36 -29.87 -5.87
C GLY A 277 8.40 -29.42 -4.84
N THR A 278 8.72 -28.12 -4.76
CA THR A 278 9.61 -27.58 -3.73
C THR A 278 9.07 -27.85 -2.32
N THR A 279 9.90 -28.43 -1.47
CA THR A 279 9.61 -28.62 -0.05
C THR A 279 10.18 -27.48 0.79
N LYS A 280 9.68 -27.32 2.03
CA LYS A 280 10.23 -26.34 2.98
C LYS A 280 11.75 -26.43 3.14
N ALA A 281 12.31 -27.64 3.14
CA ALA A 281 13.75 -27.84 3.31
C ALA A 281 14.59 -27.41 2.09
N GLN A 282 13.94 -27.19 0.94
CA GLN A 282 14.58 -26.76 -0.31
C GLN A 282 14.44 -25.26 -0.57
N LEU A 283 13.51 -24.57 0.11
CA LEU A 283 13.42 -23.11 0.06
C LEU A 283 14.74 -22.48 0.51
N SER A 284 15.30 -21.62 -0.32
CA SER A 284 16.60 -21.01 -0.06
C SER A 284 16.80 -19.71 -0.83
N ASN A 285 17.73 -18.89 -0.35
CA ASN A 285 18.06 -17.59 -0.94
C ASN A 285 18.61 -17.68 -2.37
N SER A 286 19.05 -18.86 -2.84
CA SER A 286 19.50 -19.04 -4.23
C SER A 286 18.36 -19.11 -5.24
N MET A 287 17.09 -19.09 -4.78
CA MET A 287 15.90 -19.04 -5.64
C MET A 287 15.59 -17.64 -6.15
N PHE A 288 16.24 -16.60 -5.62
CA PHE A 288 16.16 -15.24 -6.15
C PHE A 288 17.14 -15.06 -7.30
N SER A 289 16.67 -14.48 -8.40
CA SER A 289 17.47 -14.24 -9.61
C SER A 289 18.00 -12.81 -9.73
N SER A 290 17.48 -11.90 -8.90
CA SER A 290 17.81 -10.47 -8.88
C SER A 290 17.78 -9.96 -7.43
N GLY A 291 18.28 -8.75 -7.21
CA GLY A 291 18.04 -7.97 -5.98
C GLY A 291 17.29 -6.68 -6.31
N SER A 292 16.45 -6.70 -7.34
CA SER A 292 15.72 -5.56 -7.89
C SER A 292 14.31 -5.99 -8.28
N HIS A 293 13.44 -5.01 -8.56
CA HIS A 293 12.10 -5.29 -9.04
C HIS A 293 12.14 -5.97 -10.41
N THR A 294 11.07 -6.71 -10.76
CA THR A 294 10.93 -7.33 -12.08
C THR A 294 9.71 -6.78 -12.83
N THR A 295 9.55 -7.17 -14.10
CA THR A 295 8.39 -6.86 -14.93
C THR A 295 7.25 -7.88 -14.76
N THR A 296 7.31 -8.72 -13.74
CA THR A 296 6.33 -9.79 -13.54
C THR A 296 4.99 -9.18 -13.12
N ASP A 297 3.91 -9.57 -13.79
CA ASP A 297 2.57 -9.20 -13.36
C ASP A 297 2.29 -9.77 -11.96
N VAL A 298 1.68 -8.96 -11.11
CA VAL A 298 1.40 -9.35 -9.71
C VAL A 298 -0.05 -9.76 -9.55
N PRO A 299 -0.38 -10.68 -8.63
CA PRO A 299 -1.76 -11.08 -8.43
C PRO A 299 -2.59 -9.94 -7.81
N TYR A 300 -3.87 -9.91 -8.15
CA TYR A 300 -4.88 -9.24 -7.32
C TYR A 300 -5.92 -10.24 -6.83
N PHE A 301 -6.50 -9.94 -5.67
CA PHE A 301 -7.62 -10.65 -5.08
C PHE A 301 -8.67 -9.63 -4.64
N ILE A 302 -9.95 -9.89 -4.88
CA ILE A 302 -10.99 -8.89 -4.68
C ILE A 302 -12.31 -9.48 -4.15
N TRP A 303 -12.92 -8.77 -3.21
CA TRP A 303 -14.20 -9.14 -2.60
C TRP A 303 -15.04 -7.90 -2.28
N GLY A 304 -16.32 -7.93 -2.65
CA GLY A 304 -17.30 -6.92 -2.28
C GLY A 304 -18.05 -6.37 -3.50
N PRO A 305 -18.72 -5.21 -3.35
CA PRO A 305 -19.48 -4.60 -4.43
C PRO A 305 -18.66 -4.36 -5.70
N GLY A 306 -19.16 -4.86 -6.85
CA GLY A 306 -18.52 -4.68 -8.15
C GLY A 306 -17.37 -5.66 -8.49
N ALA A 307 -16.95 -6.50 -7.55
CA ALA A 307 -15.82 -7.42 -7.70
C ALA A 307 -16.00 -8.44 -8.85
N ASN A 308 -17.24 -8.85 -9.12
CA ASN A 308 -17.57 -9.87 -10.13
C ASN A 308 -17.42 -9.42 -11.58
N ASN A 309 -17.12 -8.14 -11.82
CA ASN A 309 -16.98 -7.55 -13.15
C ASN A 309 -15.54 -7.12 -13.47
N ILE A 310 -14.57 -7.47 -12.61
CA ILE A 310 -13.17 -7.12 -12.84
C ILE A 310 -12.53 -8.15 -13.78
N PRO A 311 -11.91 -7.74 -14.90
CA PRO A 311 -11.23 -8.64 -15.82
C PRO A 311 -10.05 -9.36 -15.17
N GLU A 312 -9.76 -10.58 -15.58
CA GLU A 312 -8.62 -11.37 -15.09
C GLU A 312 -7.27 -10.67 -15.25
N ASN A 313 -7.12 -9.78 -16.24
CA ASN A 313 -5.90 -9.00 -16.43
C ASN A 313 -6.27 -7.51 -16.46
N ILE A 314 -5.64 -6.73 -15.59
CA ILE A 314 -5.86 -5.28 -15.46
C ILE A 314 -4.52 -4.53 -15.44
N GLN A 315 -4.58 -3.22 -15.64
CA GLN A 315 -3.46 -2.33 -15.37
C GLN A 315 -3.53 -1.83 -13.92
N ASN A 316 -2.40 -1.50 -13.31
CA ASN A 316 -2.39 -0.89 -11.98
C ASN A 316 -3.17 0.44 -11.89
N THR A 317 -3.39 1.13 -13.02
CA THR A 317 -4.28 2.30 -13.12
C THR A 317 -5.76 1.96 -12.90
N ASP A 318 -6.18 0.76 -13.26
CA ASP A 318 -7.59 0.33 -13.15
C ASP A 318 -8.01 0.21 -11.68
N ILE A 319 -7.07 -0.01 -10.76
CA ILE A 319 -7.30 -0.04 -9.31
C ILE A 319 -7.95 1.26 -8.83
N ALA A 320 -7.44 2.42 -9.27
CA ALA A 320 -8.00 3.72 -8.91
C ALA A 320 -9.43 3.87 -9.43
N GLU A 321 -9.71 3.40 -10.64
CA GLU A 321 -11.05 3.44 -11.22
C GLU A 321 -12.02 2.52 -10.47
N ILE A 322 -11.59 1.31 -10.12
CA ILE A 322 -12.38 0.34 -9.36
C ILE A 322 -12.77 0.95 -8.01
N ILE A 323 -11.80 1.57 -7.32
CA ILE A 323 -12.03 2.26 -6.04
C ILE A 323 -13.00 3.44 -6.22
N ALA A 324 -12.81 4.28 -7.24
CA ALA A 324 -13.68 5.42 -7.51
C ALA A 324 -15.13 4.97 -7.79
N ARG A 325 -15.30 3.93 -8.61
CA ARG A 325 -16.61 3.33 -8.91
C ARG A 325 -17.29 2.79 -7.65
N ALA A 326 -16.54 2.13 -6.77
CA ALA A 326 -17.07 1.63 -5.49
C ALA A 326 -17.57 2.76 -4.57
N MET A 327 -16.96 3.95 -4.65
CA MET A 327 -17.42 5.15 -3.94
C MET A 327 -18.54 5.91 -4.68
N GLY A 328 -19.07 5.37 -5.78
CA GLY A 328 -20.08 6.05 -6.61
C GLY A 328 -19.52 7.32 -7.27
N SER A 329 -18.30 7.25 -7.77
CA SER A 329 -17.61 8.33 -8.48
C SER A 329 -16.92 7.80 -9.75
N THR A 330 -16.40 8.72 -10.55
CA THR A 330 -15.35 8.44 -11.54
C THR A 330 -14.08 9.18 -11.13
N LEU A 331 -12.94 8.78 -11.68
CA LEU A 331 -11.74 9.62 -11.62
C LEU A 331 -11.97 10.87 -12.51
N PRO A 332 -11.50 12.06 -12.08
CA PRO A 332 -11.65 13.30 -12.82
C PRO A 332 -10.75 13.42 -14.04
#